data_AF-A0A314XKR9-F1
#
_entry.id   AF-A0A314XKR9-F1
#
_cell.length_a   1.000
_cell.length_b   1.000
_cell.length_c   1.000
_cell.angle_alpha   90.00
_cell.angle_beta   90.00
_cell.angle_gamma   90.00
#
_symmetry.space_group_name_H-M   'P 1'
#
loop_
_entity.id
_entity.type
_entity.pdbx_description
1 polymer ?
#
loop_
_entity_poly.entity_id
_entity_poly.type
_entity_poly.pdbx_seq_one_letter_code
_entity_poly.pdbx_strand_id
1 'polypeptide(L)'
;MGLEERVDTRNKRGKFNQTSTICKHAFSDLTHIAPLVFIYLLKACYFNGTYKATKKFRVLQEQVHLVLRNDPQPGPATFVIQCLYVLPIFDLYSEGFSHLIISALRRFLKMETSMWDSLEAKDLASQLFIDIVGGSVNHDERIVEKILEAFDIQLANIDKVMCLSAKNDCRFDTAKKFVEQYIFGLIESQSYMTAVTLLEHFSIRQSGQSFLLSMIESKQLKAADKWATFMGKPMLCVLVQEYFDRNMLKNAYEIIQKNNLRHEFPSVYHKYKESSLKKLAEKGCWDVAEARTNSNRQLLEYLVYLAMEAGYSEKVDELLPEASLLHSRFLHLSELVVEGIVWVDEVNALHNATSHIEGCKVVGLDCEWKPNYVKGSKPNKVSIMQIASDKMVVIFDLIKLFNDIPDVLNDSLTRILQSPRILKLGYNFQCDMKQLAHSYEELECFKHYEMLLDIQNVFKEPRGGLSGLAKKILGVGLNKTRRNSNWEQRPLTQNQLEYAALDAAVLIHIFRHSVVILRLLKGRGMENLSGNPALFPTWTTSRSPRRAVKRSHQTLKRRRISNLVSCVVLLPSPQH
;
A
#
# COMPACT_ATOMS: atom_id res chain seq x y z
N MET A 1 49.44 21.35 27.76
CA MET A 1 50.87 21.18 27.40
C MET A 1 51.03 19.79 26.79
N GLY A 2 51.54 19.73 25.55
CA GLY A 2 51.99 18.52 24.80
C GLY A 2 50.89 17.51 24.42
N LEU A 3 50.77 16.97 23.21
CA LEU A 3 51.65 16.92 22.03
C LEU A 3 50.77 16.70 20.79
N GLU A 4 51.09 17.40 19.71
CA GLU A 4 50.56 17.21 18.37
C GLU A 4 51.19 15.98 17.72
N GLU A 5 50.42 15.26 16.90
CA GLU A 5 50.96 14.64 15.69
C GLU A 5 49.97 14.88 14.53
N ARG A 6 50.39 15.73 13.60
CA ARG A 6 49.76 15.93 12.29
C ARG A 6 50.48 15.03 11.28
N VAL A 7 49.70 14.34 10.46
CA VAL A 7 50.10 13.95 9.10
C VAL A 7 49.16 14.67 8.14
N ASP A 8 49.75 15.42 7.22
CA ASP A 8 49.09 16.33 6.28
C ASP A 8 49.28 15.85 4.84
N THR A 9 48.45 16.41 3.95
CA THR A 9 48.48 16.43 2.47
C THR A 9 47.77 15.28 1.74
N ARG A 10 46.85 15.48 0.76
CA ARG A 10 46.58 16.64 -0.13
C ARG A 10 45.18 16.54 -0.79
N ASN A 11 44.45 17.66 -0.73
CA ASN A 11 43.55 18.28 -1.72
C ASN A 11 42.73 17.45 -2.75
N LYS A 12 41.40 17.65 -2.72
CA LYS A 12 40.62 18.23 -3.83
C LYS A 12 39.28 18.82 -3.34
N ARG A 13 39.05 20.09 -3.72
CA ARG A 13 37.88 20.93 -3.40
C ARG A 13 36.56 20.32 -3.91
N GLY A 14 35.49 20.43 -3.12
CA GLY A 14 34.12 20.23 -3.61
C GLY A 14 33.03 20.27 -2.55
N LYS A 15 32.38 21.43 -2.42
CA LYS A 15 31.04 21.69 -1.83
C LYS A 15 30.83 21.41 -0.33
N PHE A 16 30.47 22.51 0.35
CA PHE A 16 29.88 22.58 1.69
C PHE A 16 29.01 21.38 2.07
N ASN A 17 29.57 20.45 2.83
CA ASN A 17 28.82 19.59 3.73
C ASN A 17 28.83 20.28 5.10
N GLN A 18 27.82 21.13 5.36
CA GLN A 18 27.49 21.51 6.74
C GLN A 18 26.97 20.25 7.44
N THR A 19 27.91 19.49 8.01
CA THR A 19 27.62 18.47 9.02
C THR A 19 26.86 19.14 10.14
N SER A 20 25.59 18.80 10.22
CA SER A 20 24.61 19.53 10.99
C SER A 20 24.60 18.98 12.42
N THR A 21 25.41 19.61 13.26
CA THR A 21 25.68 19.21 14.64
C THR A 21 24.60 19.75 15.58
N ILE A 22 23.90 18.86 16.29
CA ILE A 22 23.23 19.22 17.54
C ILE A 22 24.36 19.48 18.56
N CYS A 23 24.33 20.60 19.28
CA CYS A 23 25.34 20.92 20.29
C CYS A 23 25.28 19.91 21.44
N LYS A 24 26.25 18.97 21.49
CA LYS A 24 26.30 17.88 22.48
C LYS A 24 26.78 18.33 23.86
N HIS A 25 27.43 19.50 23.95
CA HIS A 25 28.06 19.98 25.20
C HIS A 25 27.05 20.38 26.29
N ALA A 26 25.80 20.69 25.94
CA ALA A 26 24.77 21.05 26.92
C ALA A 26 24.25 19.86 27.76
N PHE A 27 24.69 18.64 27.45
CA PHE A 27 24.13 17.38 27.96
C PHE A 27 25.19 16.44 28.55
N SER A 28 26.42 16.90 28.78
CA SER A 28 27.51 16.01 29.22
C SER A 28 27.43 15.61 30.69
N ASP A 29 26.71 16.36 31.52
CA ASP A 29 26.61 16.14 32.97
C ASP A 29 25.28 16.74 33.51
N LEU A 30 24.47 15.93 34.22
CA LEU A 30 23.22 16.38 34.88
C LEU A 30 23.30 16.31 36.41
N THR A 31 24.42 15.92 37.01
CA THR A 31 24.51 15.63 38.45
C THR A 31 24.05 16.81 39.31
N HIS A 32 24.20 18.06 38.82
CA HIS A 32 23.77 19.27 39.52
C HIS A 32 22.85 20.20 38.70
N ILE A 33 22.25 19.70 37.61
CA ILE A 33 21.38 20.53 36.76
C ILE A 33 19.95 20.45 37.28
N ALA A 34 19.33 21.60 37.56
CA ALA A 34 17.94 21.66 37.97
C ALA A 34 16.99 21.21 36.83
N PRO A 35 15.86 20.52 37.12
CA PRO A 35 14.88 20.08 36.12
C PRO A 35 14.43 21.17 35.14
N LEU A 36 14.19 22.39 35.63
CA LEU A 36 13.84 23.56 34.81
C LEU A 36 14.91 23.89 33.77
N VAL A 37 16.18 23.89 34.18
CA VAL A 37 17.32 24.18 33.31
C VAL A 37 17.46 23.08 32.26
N PHE A 38 17.31 21.82 32.65
CA PHE A 38 17.33 20.69 31.72
C PHE A 38 16.24 20.79 30.65
N ILE A 39 14.99 21.07 31.04
CA ILE A 39 13.90 21.27 30.08
C ILE A 39 14.19 22.43 29.13
N TYR A 40 14.73 23.54 29.64
CA TYR A 40 15.12 24.68 28.82
C TYR A 40 16.19 24.30 27.79
N LEU A 41 17.23 23.56 28.19
CA LEU A 41 18.28 23.08 27.30
C LEU A 41 17.74 22.10 26.25
N LEU A 42 16.85 21.18 26.64
CA LEU A 42 16.17 20.26 25.73
C LEU A 42 15.36 20.99 24.67
N LYS A 43 14.63 22.03 25.08
CA LYS A 43 13.92 22.93 24.16
C LYS A 43 14.91 23.61 23.21
N ALA A 44 15.96 24.25 23.73
CA ALA A 44 16.96 24.95 22.91
C ALA A 44 17.61 24.05 21.86
N CYS A 45 17.97 22.81 22.22
CA CYS A 45 18.56 21.83 21.30
C CYS A 45 17.59 21.36 20.21
N TYR A 46 16.30 21.23 20.54
CA TYR A 46 15.28 20.91 19.53
C TYR A 46 15.11 22.03 18.50
N PHE A 47 15.09 23.29 18.93
CA PHE A 47 14.93 24.45 18.04
C PHE A 47 16.14 24.67 17.15
N ASN A 48 17.35 24.64 17.72
CA ASN A 48 18.58 24.97 17.01
C ASN A 48 19.08 23.83 16.10
N GLY A 49 18.53 22.61 16.23
CA GLY A 49 18.85 21.52 15.33
C GLY A 49 18.37 21.80 13.89
N THR A 50 19.09 21.28 12.90
CA THR A 50 18.72 21.43 11.47
C THR A 50 18.05 20.19 10.89
N TYR A 51 17.97 19.10 11.66
CA TYR A 51 17.32 17.86 11.23
C TYR A 51 15.80 17.99 11.08
N LYS A 52 15.18 17.13 10.28
CA LYS A 52 13.71 16.96 10.27
C LYS A 52 13.22 16.53 11.67
N ALA A 53 12.01 16.94 12.04
CA ALA A 53 11.43 16.74 13.39
C ALA A 53 11.58 15.32 13.94
N THR A 54 11.27 14.28 13.15
CA THR A 54 11.39 12.87 13.58
C THR A 54 12.84 12.47 13.91
N LYS A 55 13.82 12.98 13.15
CA LYS A 55 15.24 12.69 13.39
C LYS A 55 15.75 13.48 14.60
N LYS A 56 15.31 14.74 14.80
CA LYS A 56 15.57 15.50 16.03
C LYS A 56 15.06 14.75 17.26
N PHE A 57 13.81 14.28 17.21
CA PHE A 57 13.19 13.55 18.31
C PHE A 57 13.98 12.30 18.69
N ARG A 58 14.38 11.48 17.71
CA ARG A 58 15.17 10.26 17.97
C ARG A 58 16.53 10.56 18.59
N VAL A 59 17.25 11.55 18.04
CA VAL A 59 18.58 11.92 18.57
C VAL A 59 18.45 12.46 19.99
N LEU A 60 17.51 13.36 20.25
CA LEU A 60 17.30 13.90 21.60
C LEU A 60 16.86 12.83 22.59
N GLN A 61 15.98 11.89 22.20
CA GLN A 61 15.60 10.77 23.04
C GLN A 61 16.80 9.90 23.43
N GLU A 62 17.70 9.63 22.48
CA GLU A 62 18.93 8.88 22.73
C GLU A 62 19.89 9.67 23.64
N GLN A 63 20.01 10.98 23.44
CA GLN A 63 20.79 11.83 24.34
C GLN A 63 20.20 11.76 25.75
N VAL A 64 18.91 12.04 25.96
CA VAL A 64 18.29 11.96 27.30
C VAL A 64 18.54 10.60 27.95
N HIS A 65 18.41 9.49 27.20
CA HIS A 65 18.73 8.15 27.73
C HIS A 65 20.19 8.02 28.19
N LEU A 66 21.16 8.56 27.44
CA LEU A 66 22.57 8.54 27.82
C LEU A 66 22.83 9.40 29.04
N VAL A 67 22.24 10.60 29.13
CA VAL A 67 22.51 11.50 30.24
C VAL A 67 21.85 11.06 31.54
N LEU A 68 20.76 10.30 31.49
CA LEU A 68 20.20 9.66 32.69
C LEU A 68 21.19 8.70 33.37
N ARG A 69 22.19 8.17 32.65
CA ARG A 69 23.28 7.34 33.21
C ARG A 69 24.31 8.14 34.02
N ASN A 70 24.27 9.47 33.95
CA ASN A 70 25.16 10.33 34.73
C ASN A 70 24.63 10.57 36.16
N ASP A 71 23.65 9.78 36.61
CA ASP A 71 23.09 9.79 37.95
C ASP A 71 22.66 11.19 38.44
N PRO A 72 21.69 11.83 37.74
CA PRO A 72 21.16 13.13 38.16
C PRO A 72 20.54 13.02 39.55
N GLN A 73 20.85 13.99 40.42
CA GLN A 73 20.31 14.00 41.79
C GLN A 73 18.86 14.50 41.81
N PRO A 74 17.97 13.93 42.66
CA PRO A 74 18.22 12.90 43.67
C PRO A 74 18.19 11.44 43.14
N GLY A 75 17.87 11.27 41.86
CA GLY A 75 17.86 9.99 41.14
C GLY A 75 17.27 10.17 39.73
N PRO A 76 17.63 9.34 38.74
CA PRO A 76 17.14 9.45 37.35
C PRO A 76 15.63 9.52 37.19
N ALA A 77 14.88 8.68 37.89
CA ALA A 77 13.42 8.59 37.80
C ALA A 77 12.74 9.75 38.54
N THR A 78 13.24 10.10 39.73
CA THR A 78 12.76 11.28 40.48
C THR A 78 13.01 12.56 39.70
N PHE A 79 14.20 12.71 39.12
CA PHE A 79 14.55 13.83 38.25
C PHE A 79 13.59 13.94 37.06
N VAL A 80 13.23 12.82 36.43
CA VAL A 80 12.24 12.81 35.34
C VAL A 80 10.86 13.26 35.80
N ILE A 81 10.39 12.84 36.98
CA ILE A 81 9.09 13.30 37.51
C ILE A 81 9.12 14.81 37.76
N GLN A 82 10.20 15.33 38.35
CA GLN A 82 10.37 16.77 38.54
C GLN A 82 10.39 17.53 37.21
N CYS A 83 11.02 16.97 36.17
CA CYS A 83 10.97 17.52 34.82
C CYS A 83 9.54 17.57 34.29
N LEU A 84 8.73 16.52 34.52
CA LEU A 84 7.33 16.48 34.10
C LEU A 84 6.47 17.52 34.85
N TYR A 85 6.72 17.78 36.13
CA TYR A 85 6.01 18.84 36.86
C TYR A 85 6.27 20.24 36.28
N VAL A 86 7.50 20.49 35.84
CA VAL A 86 7.93 21.81 35.36
C VAL A 86 7.59 22.01 33.87
N LEU A 87 7.44 20.93 33.11
CA LEU A 87 7.24 21.00 31.66
C LEU A 87 6.02 21.83 31.20
N PRO A 88 4.85 21.80 31.87
CA PRO A 88 3.69 22.59 31.48
C PRO A 88 3.95 24.10 31.45
N ILE A 89 4.95 24.62 32.18
CA ILE A 89 5.35 26.03 32.16
C ILE A 89 5.80 26.49 30.76
N PHE A 90 6.12 25.56 29.85
CA PHE A 90 6.60 25.85 28.50
C PHE A 90 5.51 25.79 27.40
N ASP A 91 4.23 25.70 27.79
CA ASP A 91 2.95 25.80 27.04
C ASP A 91 2.86 25.06 25.68
N LEU A 92 3.56 25.52 24.64
CA LEU A 92 3.33 25.10 23.24
C LEU A 92 4.07 23.81 22.83
N TYR A 93 4.90 23.24 23.69
CA TYR A 93 5.78 22.10 23.33
C TYR A 93 5.80 20.96 24.35
N SER A 94 4.97 21.04 25.39
CA SER A 94 4.92 20.05 26.48
C SER A 94 4.58 18.65 25.98
N GLU A 95 3.63 18.50 25.04
CA GLU A 95 3.15 17.20 24.54
C GLU A 95 4.30 16.32 23.99
N GLY A 96 5.13 16.87 23.11
CA GLY A 96 6.25 16.14 22.50
C GLY A 96 7.37 15.83 23.49
N PHE A 97 7.68 16.75 24.40
CA PHE A 97 8.78 16.58 25.35
C PHE A 97 8.42 15.64 26.51
N SER A 98 7.19 15.66 27.01
CA SER A 98 6.71 14.69 28.01
C SER A 98 6.88 13.27 27.47
N HIS A 99 6.45 13.02 26.24
CA HIS A 99 6.63 11.73 25.58
C HIS A 99 8.10 11.35 25.38
N LEU A 100 8.95 12.29 25.00
CA LEU A 100 10.38 12.06 24.78
C LEU A 100 11.06 11.61 26.07
N ILE A 101 10.86 12.35 27.16
CA ILE A 101 11.53 12.12 28.44
C ILE A 101 11.06 10.81 29.07
N ILE A 102 9.75 10.54 29.12
CA ILE A 102 9.25 9.26 29.66
C ILE A 102 9.73 8.08 28.81
N SER A 103 9.76 8.22 27.48
CA SER A 103 10.22 7.14 26.61
C SER A 103 11.73 6.88 26.76
N ALA A 104 12.53 7.91 27.08
CA ALA A 104 13.94 7.77 27.40
C ALA A 104 14.14 7.07 28.76
N LEU A 105 13.36 7.45 29.79
CA LEU A 105 13.34 6.77 31.08
C LEU A 105 12.97 5.29 30.94
N ARG A 106 11.93 4.94 30.18
CA ARG A 106 11.57 3.53 29.96
C ARG A 106 12.69 2.71 29.30
N ARG A 107 13.48 3.31 28.42
CA ARG A 107 14.64 2.64 27.82
C ARG A 107 15.76 2.45 28.84
N PHE A 108 15.96 3.44 29.69
CA PHE A 108 16.90 3.39 30.80
C PHE A 108 16.54 2.26 31.78
N LEU A 109 15.29 2.25 32.27
CA LEU A 109 14.78 1.24 33.21
C LEU A 109 14.80 -0.22 32.67
N LYS A 110 14.80 -0.43 31.34
CA LYS A 110 14.85 -1.78 30.74
C LYS A 110 16.26 -2.39 30.70
N MET A 111 17.32 -1.57 30.72
CA MET A 111 18.70 -2.05 30.52
C MET A 111 19.48 -2.20 31.83
N GLU A 112 19.08 -1.49 32.87
CA GLU A 112 19.73 -1.57 34.18
C GLU A 112 18.90 -2.49 35.09
N THR A 113 19.38 -3.73 35.29
CA THR A 113 18.79 -4.74 36.19
C THR A 113 18.96 -4.42 37.68
N SER A 114 19.30 -3.18 38.03
CA SER A 114 19.60 -2.76 39.39
C SER A 114 18.41 -2.07 40.03
N MET A 115 18.06 -2.55 41.21
CA MET A 115 16.92 -2.18 42.05
C MET A 115 17.09 -0.77 42.65
N TRP A 116 17.05 0.30 41.84
CA TRP A 116 17.06 1.67 42.35
C TRP A 116 16.29 2.63 41.42
N ASP A 117 15.09 3.01 41.85
CA ASP A 117 14.79 4.41 42.19
C ASP A 117 13.61 4.42 43.18
N SER A 118 13.79 5.16 44.26
CA SER A 118 13.14 5.10 45.57
C SER A 118 11.61 4.90 45.55
N LEU A 119 11.06 4.25 46.58
CA LEU A 119 9.61 4.30 46.91
C LEU A 119 9.04 5.74 46.76
N GLU A 120 9.89 6.74 46.99
CA GLU A 120 9.66 8.16 46.75
C GLU A 120 9.36 8.53 45.29
N ALA A 121 10.05 7.96 44.29
CA ALA A 121 9.75 8.21 42.89
C ALA A 121 8.36 7.67 42.53
N LYS A 122 7.98 6.48 43.04
CA LYS A 122 6.63 5.95 42.87
C LYS A 122 5.58 6.84 43.56
N ASP A 123 5.85 7.33 44.77
CA ASP A 123 4.96 8.23 45.50
C ASP A 123 4.80 9.58 44.77
N LEU A 124 5.90 10.18 44.28
CA LEU A 124 5.89 11.42 43.51
C LEU A 124 5.20 11.28 42.15
N ALA A 125 5.39 10.15 41.47
CA ALA A 125 4.67 9.87 40.22
C ALA A 125 3.17 9.65 40.45
N SER A 126 2.80 9.05 41.59
CA SER A 126 1.40 8.90 42.00
C SER A 126 0.77 10.26 42.36
N GLN A 127 1.53 11.15 43.02
CA GLN A 127 1.09 12.53 43.26
C GLN A 127 0.93 13.30 41.95
N LEU A 128 1.88 13.19 41.01
CA LEU A 128 1.78 13.82 39.69
C LEU A 128 0.55 13.33 38.93
N PHE A 129 0.25 12.02 38.99
CA PHE A 129 -0.98 11.48 38.43
C PHE A 129 -2.23 12.12 39.05
N ILE A 130 -2.29 12.23 40.38
CA ILE A 130 -3.41 12.89 41.08
C ILE A 130 -3.53 14.36 40.65
N ASP A 131 -2.42 15.07 40.54
CA ASP A 131 -2.41 16.49 40.17
C ASP A 131 -2.83 16.72 38.71
N ILE A 132 -2.47 15.80 37.80
CA ILE A 132 -2.91 15.84 36.40
C ILE A 132 -4.41 15.55 36.32
N VAL A 133 -4.86 14.46 36.95
CA VAL A 133 -6.26 14.04 36.94
C VAL A 133 -7.16 15.07 37.63
N GLY A 134 -6.68 15.68 38.71
CA GLY A 134 -7.35 16.75 39.44
C GLY A 134 -7.28 18.12 38.74
N GLY A 135 -6.60 18.24 37.60
CA GLY A 135 -6.50 19.47 36.82
C GLY A 135 -5.55 20.54 37.39
N SER A 136 -4.75 20.21 38.39
CA SER A 136 -3.74 21.11 38.97
C SER A 136 -2.48 21.22 38.11
N VAL A 137 -2.16 20.18 37.35
CA VAL A 137 -1.03 20.16 36.40
C VAL A 137 -1.55 19.81 35.01
N ASN A 138 -1.38 20.70 34.04
CA ASN A 138 -1.90 20.49 32.70
C ASN A 138 -0.92 19.68 31.83
N HIS A 139 -1.27 18.44 31.51
CA HIS A 139 -0.55 17.58 30.56
C HIS A 139 -1.51 16.96 29.55
N ASP A 140 -0.95 16.52 28.41
CA ASP A 140 -1.68 15.68 27.46
C ASP A 140 -2.17 14.38 28.10
N GLU A 141 -3.40 13.98 27.79
CA GLU A 141 -4.06 12.80 28.34
C GLU A 141 -3.23 11.51 28.18
N ARG A 142 -2.49 11.36 27.07
CA ARG A 142 -1.69 10.16 26.79
C ARG A 142 -0.44 10.08 27.66
N ILE A 143 -0.07 11.14 28.37
CA ILE A 143 1.02 11.06 29.34
C ILE A 143 0.61 10.28 30.58
N VAL A 144 -0.68 10.33 30.94
CA VAL A 144 -1.22 9.68 32.13
C VAL A 144 -0.94 8.18 32.05
N GLU A 145 -1.33 7.54 30.95
CA GLU A 145 -1.01 6.14 30.65
C GLU A 145 0.49 5.86 30.76
N LYS A 146 1.29 6.82 30.26
CA LYS A 146 2.74 6.63 30.18
C LYS A 146 3.43 6.68 31.52
N ILE A 147 2.97 7.54 32.42
CA ILE A 147 3.43 7.65 33.80
C ILE A 147 3.06 6.37 34.55
N LEU A 148 1.79 5.93 34.47
CA LEU A 148 1.32 4.72 35.14
C LEU A 148 2.15 3.48 34.79
N GLU A 149 2.38 3.26 33.50
CA GLU A 149 3.19 2.14 33.00
C GLU A 149 4.70 2.28 33.31
N ALA A 150 5.25 3.50 33.29
CA ALA A 150 6.69 3.70 33.51
C ALA A 150 7.11 3.50 34.97
N PHE A 151 6.21 3.85 35.90
CA PHE A 151 6.46 3.79 37.34
C PHE A 151 5.72 2.63 38.02
N ASP A 152 4.96 1.83 37.28
CA ASP A 152 4.16 0.71 37.80
C ASP A 152 3.29 1.17 38.98
N ILE A 153 2.44 2.16 38.71
CA ILE A 153 1.52 2.77 39.68
C ILE A 153 0.23 1.97 39.70
N GLN A 154 -0.11 1.43 40.86
CA GLN A 154 -1.35 0.70 41.11
C GLN A 154 -2.30 1.55 41.98
N LEU A 155 -3.57 1.12 42.11
CA LEU A 155 -4.55 1.82 42.96
C LEU A 155 -4.05 2.02 44.39
N ALA A 156 -3.35 1.03 44.96
CA ALA A 156 -2.77 1.10 46.30
C ALA A 156 -1.74 2.23 46.47
N ASN A 157 -1.00 2.58 45.40
CA ASN A 157 -0.06 3.70 45.44
C ASN A 157 -0.79 5.05 45.49
N ILE A 158 -1.87 5.16 44.71
CA ILE A 158 -2.72 6.35 44.68
C ILE A 158 -3.42 6.53 46.03
N ASP A 159 -3.99 5.46 46.60
CA ASP A 159 -4.60 5.48 47.93
C ASP A 159 -3.60 5.96 48.99
N LYS A 160 -2.38 5.41 49.00
CA LYS A 160 -1.32 5.81 49.95
C LYS A 160 -1.06 7.32 49.91
N VAL A 161 -0.92 7.90 48.71
CA VAL A 161 -0.64 9.33 48.55
C VAL A 161 -1.85 10.18 48.95
N MET A 162 -3.06 9.77 48.57
CA MET A 162 -4.29 10.46 48.98
C MET A 162 -4.45 10.45 50.51
N CYS A 163 -4.14 9.34 51.19
CA CYS A 163 -4.15 9.23 52.66
C CYS A 163 -3.17 10.20 53.34
N LEU A 164 -1.97 10.38 52.79
CA LEU A 164 -0.96 11.27 53.37
C LEU A 164 -1.37 12.74 53.30
N SER A 165 -2.17 13.11 52.29
CA SER A 165 -2.70 14.47 52.12
C SER A 165 -3.95 14.77 52.97
N ALA A 166 -4.76 13.74 53.27
CA ALA A 166 -5.99 13.85 54.06
C ALA A 166 -5.74 13.36 55.49
N LYS A 167 -5.71 14.25 56.49
CA LYS A 167 -5.46 13.94 57.91
C LYS A 167 -6.58 13.08 58.60
N ASN A 168 -7.10 12.02 57.99
CA ASN A 168 -8.06 11.05 58.59
C ASN A 168 -8.12 9.72 57.82
N ASP A 169 -8.56 8.67 58.53
CA ASP A 169 -8.79 7.28 58.07
C ASP A 169 -9.38 7.20 56.65
N CYS A 170 -8.57 6.80 55.67
CA CYS A 170 -9.02 6.65 54.30
C CYS A 170 -9.46 5.21 54.03
N ARG A 171 -10.68 5.05 53.51
CA ARG A 171 -11.13 3.75 52.96
C ARG A 171 -10.50 3.55 51.58
N PHE A 172 -10.04 2.32 51.29
CA PHE A 172 -9.54 1.86 49.98
C PHE A 172 -10.46 2.17 48.77
N ASP A 173 -11.72 2.56 49.00
CA ASP A 173 -12.66 2.92 47.92
C ASP A 173 -12.42 4.34 47.36
N THR A 174 -11.55 5.17 47.96
CA THR A 174 -11.39 6.58 47.59
C THR A 174 -10.61 6.76 46.28
N ALA A 175 -9.43 6.13 46.12
CA ALA A 175 -8.67 6.25 44.88
C ALA A 175 -9.41 5.63 43.69
N LYS A 176 -10.09 4.49 43.91
CA LYS A 176 -10.88 3.85 42.86
C LYS A 176 -11.98 4.78 42.35
N LYS A 177 -12.74 5.43 43.23
CA LYS A 177 -13.78 6.40 42.84
C LYS A 177 -13.20 7.61 42.11
N PHE A 178 -12.06 8.12 42.57
CA PHE A 178 -11.36 9.23 41.93
C PHE A 178 -10.95 8.89 40.48
N VAL A 179 -10.34 7.72 40.28
CA VAL A 179 -9.97 7.24 38.95
C VAL A 179 -11.21 6.99 38.08
N GLU A 180 -12.28 6.41 38.63
CA GLU A 180 -13.53 6.16 37.90
C GLU A 180 -14.20 7.47 37.42
N GLN A 181 -14.18 8.52 38.24
CA GLN A 181 -14.68 9.84 37.85
C GLN A 181 -13.90 10.43 36.67
N TYR A 182 -12.57 10.30 36.69
CA TYR A 182 -11.74 10.74 35.58
C TYR A 182 -12.00 9.96 34.29
N ILE A 183 -12.07 8.62 34.39
CA ILE A 183 -12.42 7.75 33.27
C ILE A 183 -13.79 8.13 32.69
N PHE A 184 -14.77 8.44 33.54
CA PHE A 184 -16.08 8.88 33.08
C PHE A 184 -15.99 10.18 32.26
N GLY A 185 -15.21 11.17 32.71
CA GLY A 185 -14.94 12.39 31.94
C GLY A 185 -14.24 12.12 30.59
N LEU A 186 -13.32 11.14 30.53
CA LEU A 186 -12.70 10.70 29.27
C LEU A 186 -13.73 10.06 28.32
N ILE A 187 -14.69 9.31 28.85
CA ILE A 187 -15.76 8.71 28.04
C ILE A 187 -16.70 9.80 27.48
N GLU A 188 -17.09 10.78 28.30
CA GLU A 188 -17.92 11.91 27.87
C GLU A 188 -17.24 12.77 26.78
N SER A 189 -15.93 12.94 26.88
CA SER A 189 -15.10 13.65 25.88
C SER A 189 -14.72 12.79 24.67
N GLN A 190 -15.20 11.54 24.57
CA GLN A 190 -14.90 10.58 23.50
C GLN A 190 -13.42 10.17 23.40
N SER A 191 -12.64 10.31 24.48
CA SER A 191 -11.26 9.80 24.61
C SER A 191 -11.25 8.31 24.97
N TYR A 192 -11.90 7.50 24.13
CA TYR A 192 -12.19 6.09 24.42
C TYR A 192 -10.95 5.20 24.56
N MET A 193 -9.91 5.42 23.76
CA MET A 193 -8.67 4.64 23.87
C MET A 193 -8.04 4.83 25.25
N THR A 194 -7.93 6.08 25.71
CA THR A 194 -7.38 6.43 27.02
C THR A 194 -8.21 5.84 28.14
N ALA A 195 -9.54 5.99 28.07
CA ALA A 195 -10.46 5.40 29.02
C ALA A 195 -10.30 3.87 29.13
N VAL A 196 -10.25 3.16 28.01
CA VAL A 196 -10.08 1.70 27.96
C VAL A 196 -8.72 1.27 28.51
N THR A 197 -7.64 1.99 28.19
CA THR A 197 -6.31 1.69 28.75
C THR A 197 -6.30 1.83 30.27
N LEU A 198 -6.92 2.88 30.83
CA LEU A 198 -6.99 3.08 32.28
C LEU A 198 -7.86 2.02 32.97
N LEU A 199 -9.01 1.67 32.37
CA LEU A 199 -9.86 0.59 32.88
C LEU A 199 -9.11 -0.75 32.91
N GLU A 200 -8.35 -1.06 31.86
CA GLU A 200 -7.51 -2.27 31.80
C GLU A 200 -6.40 -2.23 32.85
N HIS A 201 -5.64 -1.13 32.92
CA HIS A 201 -4.52 -0.94 33.85
C HIS A 201 -4.94 -1.13 35.31
N PHE A 202 -6.06 -0.53 35.72
CA PHE A 202 -6.58 -0.65 37.09
C PHE A 202 -7.54 -1.83 37.29
N SER A 203 -7.70 -2.70 36.30
CA SER A 203 -8.58 -3.86 36.35
C SER A 203 -10.06 -3.54 36.69
N ILE A 204 -10.56 -2.40 36.22
CA ILE A 204 -11.93 -1.93 36.45
C ILE A 204 -12.86 -2.47 35.36
N ARG A 205 -13.88 -3.27 35.74
CA ARG A 205 -14.79 -3.97 34.80
C ARG A 205 -16.23 -3.44 34.78
N GLN A 206 -16.50 -2.30 35.41
CA GLN A 206 -17.87 -1.83 35.65
C GLN A 206 -18.62 -1.43 34.36
N SER A 207 -17.91 -1.15 33.27
CA SER A 207 -18.49 -0.72 32.00
C SER A 207 -18.93 -1.92 31.13
N GLY A 208 -20.24 -2.12 30.98
CA GLY A 208 -20.78 -3.29 30.27
C GLY A 208 -20.77 -3.19 28.74
N GLN A 209 -21.71 -3.91 28.13
CA GLN A 209 -21.95 -3.91 26.67
C GLN A 209 -22.32 -2.53 26.12
N SER A 210 -23.03 -1.69 26.87
CA SER A 210 -23.41 -0.33 26.45
C SER A 210 -22.19 0.54 26.11
N PHE A 211 -21.10 0.39 26.85
CA PHE A 211 -19.85 1.09 26.60
C PHE A 211 -19.16 0.59 25.32
N LEU A 212 -19.22 -0.72 25.06
CA LEU A 212 -18.73 -1.28 23.79
C LEU A 212 -19.50 -0.69 22.59
N LEU A 213 -20.82 -0.63 22.69
CA LEU A 213 -21.69 -0.11 21.63
C LEU A 213 -21.39 1.37 21.32
N SER A 214 -21.21 2.21 22.34
CA SER A 214 -20.89 3.63 22.14
C SER A 214 -19.55 3.86 21.42
N MET A 215 -18.55 2.99 21.68
CA MET A 215 -17.28 3.01 20.94
C MET A 215 -17.46 2.64 19.47
N ILE A 216 -18.27 1.63 19.16
CA ILE A 216 -18.55 1.20 17.79
C ILE A 216 -19.30 2.31 17.03
N GLU A 217 -20.30 2.93 17.65
CA GLU A 217 -21.06 4.04 17.08
C GLU A 217 -20.19 5.27 16.79
N SER A 218 -19.25 5.56 17.69
CA SER A 218 -18.25 6.63 17.53
C SER A 218 -17.12 6.26 16.56
N LYS A 219 -17.18 5.09 15.91
CA LYS A 219 -16.16 4.55 14.98
C LYS A 219 -14.78 4.33 15.62
N GLN A 220 -14.72 4.18 16.95
CA GLN A 220 -13.50 3.92 17.72
C GLN A 220 -13.24 2.42 17.86
N LEU A 221 -13.06 1.75 16.72
CA LEU A 221 -13.00 0.28 16.63
C LEU A 221 -11.83 -0.32 17.43
N LYS A 222 -10.66 0.35 17.42
CA LYS A 222 -9.49 -0.12 18.19
C LYS A 222 -9.74 -0.12 19.69
N ALA A 223 -10.50 0.86 20.19
CA ALA A 223 -10.85 0.94 21.60
C ALA A 223 -11.85 -0.17 21.96
N ALA A 224 -12.84 -0.41 21.08
CA ALA A 224 -13.80 -1.50 21.21
C ALA A 224 -13.10 -2.88 21.23
N ASP A 225 -12.15 -3.12 20.32
CA ASP A 225 -11.37 -4.36 20.26
C ASP A 225 -10.58 -4.61 21.55
N LYS A 226 -9.90 -3.56 22.06
CA LYS A 226 -9.11 -3.62 23.30
C LYS A 226 -10.04 -3.89 24.49
N TRP A 227 -11.16 -3.18 24.58
CA TRP A 227 -12.14 -3.36 25.66
C TRP A 227 -12.73 -4.77 25.69
N ALA A 228 -13.16 -5.29 24.53
CA ALA A 228 -13.71 -6.62 24.44
C ALA A 228 -12.67 -7.70 24.80
N THR A 229 -11.42 -7.51 24.39
CA THR A 229 -10.32 -8.42 24.74
C THR A 229 -10.08 -8.45 26.25
N PHE A 230 -10.07 -7.29 26.92
CA PHE A 230 -9.91 -7.18 28.37
C PHE A 230 -11.09 -7.81 29.15
N MET A 231 -12.32 -7.58 28.70
CA MET A 231 -13.52 -8.16 29.30
C MET A 231 -13.60 -9.68 29.10
N GLY A 232 -12.97 -10.18 28.03
CA GLY A 232 -12.81 -11.59 27.74
C GLY A 232 -13.85 -12.13 26.77
N LYS A 233 -13.90 -13.46 26.68
CA LYS A 233 -14.65 -14.19 25.64
C LYS A 233 -16.12 -13.75 25.47
N PRO A 234 -16.94 -13.55 26.52
CA PRO A 234 -18.33 -13.13 26.33
C PRO A 234 -18.46 -11.79 25.60
N MET A 235 -17.60 -10.82 25.92
CA MET A 235 -17.63 -9.50 25.28
C MET A 235 -17.10 -9.55 23.84
N LEU A 236 -16.10 -10.41 23.58
CA LEU A 236 -15.62 -10.66 22.22
C LEU A 236 -16.73 -11.24 21.33
N CYS A 237 -17.57 -12.14 21.86
CA CYS A 237 -18.71 -12.67 21.11
C CYS A 237 -19.71 -11.56 20.74
N VAL A 238 -20.01 -10.65 21.68
CA VAL A 238 -20.88 -9.48 21.42
C VAL A 238 -20.26 -8.59 20.34
N LEU A 239 -18.96 -8.29 20.43
CA LEU A 239 -18.25 -7.48 19.43
C LEU A 239 -18.31 -8.10 18.02
N VAL A 240 -18.09 -9.41 17.91
CA VAL A 240 -18.17 -10.12 16.62
C VAL A 240 -19.57 -10.04 16.03
N GLN A 241 -20.60 -10.24 16.87
CA GLN A 241 -22.00 -10.14 16.45
C GLN A 241 -22.33 -8.72 15.97
N GLU A 242 -21.95 -7.68 16.71
CA GLU A 242 -22.15 -6.28 16.32
C GLU A 242 -21.46 -5.93 15.01
N TYR A 243 -20.22 -6.40 14.81
CA TYR A 243 -19.53 -6.22 13.54
C TYR A 243 -20.22 -6.96 12.40
N PHE A 244 -20.77 -8.15 12.65
CA PHE A 244 -21.52 -8.89 11.64
C PHE A 244 -22.82 -8.16 11.24
N ASP A 245 -23.60 -7.72 12.22
CA ASP A 245 -24.90 -7.05 12.01
C ASP A 245 -24.74 -5.71 11.28
N ARG A 246 -23.61 -5.02 11.49
CA ARG A 246 -23.24 -3.79 10.77
C ARG A 246 -22.54 -4.04 9.43
N ASN A 247 -22.50 -5.30 8.96
CA ASN A 247 -21.85 -5.74 7.72
C ASN A 247 -20.33 -5.45 7.66
N MET A 248 -19.67 -5.37 8.81
CA MET A 248 -18.23 -5.17 8.98
C MET A 248 -17.48 -6.51 9.01
N LEU A 249 -17.68 -7.34 7.97
CA LEU A 249 -17.20 -8.73 7.93
C LEU A 249 -15.70 -8.90 8.14
N LYS A 250 -14.89 -7.92 7.69
CA LYS A 250 -13.43 -7.96 7.87
C LYS A 250 -13.03 -7.84 9.34
N ASN A 251 -13.62 -6.87 10.04
CA ASN A 251 -13.36 -6.65 11.46
C ASN A 251 -13.82 -7.86 12.29
N ALA A 252 -15.01 -8.39 12.01
CA ALA A 252 -15.50 -9.62 12.65
C ALA A 252 -14.53 -10.80 12.44
N TYR A 253 -14.06 -11.00 11.20
CA TYR A 253 -13.10 -12.06 10.88
C TYR A 253 -11.77 -11.91 11.62
N GLU A 254 -11.22 -10.70 11.69
CA GLU A 254 -9.95 -10.43 12.39
C GLU A 254 -10.05 -10.76 13.88
N ILE A 255 -11.16 -10.40 14.54
CA ILE A 255 -11.40 -10.74 15.95
C ILE A 255 -11.56 -12.25 16.16
N ILE A 256 -12.30 -12.93 15.28
CA ILE A 256 -12.46 -14.41 15.32
C ILE A 256 -11.10 -15.10 15.22
N GLN A 257 -10.24 -14.66 14.30
CA GLN A 257 -8.91 -15.23 14.10
C GLN A 257 -7.99 -14.97 15.29
N LYS A 258 -7.90 -13.72 15.75
CA LYS A 258 -6.99 -13.33 16.83
C LYS A 258 -7.29 -14.03 18.15
N ASN A 259 -8.56 -14.35 18.41
CA ASN A 259 -9.03 -14.90 19.68
C ASN A 259 -9.52 -16.37 19.58
N ASN A 260 -9.23 -17.07 18.47
CA ASN A 260 -9.60 -18.48 18.26
C ASN A 260 -11.12 -18.79 18.38
N LEU A 261 -12.00 -17.86 17.98
CA LEU A 261 -13.47 -17.99 18.13
C LEU A 261 -14.15 -18.68 16.93
N ARG A 262 -13.41 -19.48 16.16
CA ARG A 262 -13.91 -20.06 14.90
C ARG A 262 -15.08 -21.02 15.12
N HIS A 263 -15.08 -21.75 16.22
CA HIS A 263 -16.15 -22.70 16.57
C HIS A 263 -17.46 -21.98 16.95
N GLU A 264 -17.37 -20.76 17.49
CA GLU A 264 -18.56 -19.97 17.86
C GLU A 264 -19.20 -19.27 16.67
N PHE A 265 -18.40 -18.88 15.67
CA PHE A 265 -18.85 -18.12 14.51
C PHE A 265 -18.45 -18.75 13.16
N PRO A 266 -18.83 -20.02 12.89
CA PRO A 266 -18.47 -20.69 11.63
C PRO A 266 -19.09 -20.02 10.40
N SER A 267 -20.33 -19.51 10.52
CA SER A 267 -21.05 -18.82 9.45
C SER A 267 -20.41 -17.48 9.08
N VAL A 268 -20.02 -16.66 10.06
CA VAL A 268 -19.33 -15.39 9.86
C VAL A 268 -17.99 -15.61 9.17
N TYR A 269 -17.24 -16.62 9.62
CA TYR A 269 -15.97 -17.01 9.03
C TYR A 269 -16.13 -17.40 7.56
N HIS A 270 -17.12 -18.24 7.24
CA HIS A 270 -17.40 -18.67 5.86
C HIS A 270 -17.83 -17.50 4.97
N LYS A 271 -18.78 -16.68 5.43
CA LYS A 271 -19.31 -15.55 4.67
C LYS A 271 -18.25 -14.50 4.34
N TYR A 272 -17.29 -14.27 5.24
CA TYR A 272 -16.14 -13.41 4.93
C TYR A 272 -15.26 -14.00 3.82
N LYS A 273 -14.97 -15.31 3.89
CA LYS A 273 -14.16 -16.00 2.87
C LYS A 273 -14.84 -15.95 1.50
N GLU A 274 -16.14 -16.24 1.42
CA GLU A 274 -16.92 -16.09 0.19
C GLU A 274 -16.92 -14.65 -0.32
N SER A 275 -17.18 -13.66 0.54
CA SER A 275 -17.16 -12.24 0.15
C SER A 275 -15.78 -11.81 -0.38
N SER A 276 -14.71 -12.30 0.23
CA SER A 276 -13.34 -12.07 -0.23
C SER A 276 -13.09 -12.73 -1.60
N LEU A 277 -13.54 -13.98 -1.81
CA LEU A 277 -13.39 -14.68 -3.08
C LEU A 277 -14.19 -14.00 -4.19
N LYS A 278 -15.44 -13.64 -3.92
CA LYS A 278 -16.29 -12.90 -4.86
C LYS A 278 -15.62 -11.60 -5.31
N LYS A 279 -15.06 -10.82 -4.39
CA LYS A 279 -14.31 -9.59 -4.72
C LYS A 279 -13.08 -9.83 -5.60
N LEU A 280 -12.43 -10.99 -5.49
CA LEU A 280 -11.30 -11.35 -6.36
C LEU A 280 -11.79 -11.81 -7.74
N ALA A 281 -12.84 -12.62 -7.79
CA ALA A 281 -13.46 -13.09 -9.02
C ALA A 281 -14.03 -11.94 -9.87
N GLU A 282 -14.73 -10.98 -9.26
CA GLU A 282 -15.21 -9.75 -9.91
C GLU A 282 -14.07 -8.91 -10.52
N LYS A 283 -12.85 -9.06 -9.99
CA LYS A 283 -11.64 -8.41 -10.50
C LYS A 283 -10.86 -9.28 -11.49
N GLY A 284 -11.33 -10.49 -11.79
CA GLY A 284 -10.66 -11.48 -12.63
C GLY A 284 -9.37 -12.07 -12.02
N CYS A 285 -9.13 -11.92 -10.71
CA CYS A 285 -7.93 -12.46 -10.03
C CYS A 285 -8.09 -13.96 -9.73
N TRP A 286 -8.32 -14.78 -10.75
CA TRP A 286 -8.71 -16.17 -10.58
C TRP A 286 -7.66 -17.01 -9.85
N ASP A 287 -6.37 -16.85 -10.19
CA ASP A 287 -5.28 -17.60 -9.54
C ASP A 287 -5.16 -17.27 -8.05
N VAL A 288 -5.34 -15.99 -7.70
CA VAL A 288 -5.32 -15.53 -6.30
C VAL A 288 -6.55 -16.02 -5.55
N ALA A 289 -7.71 -16.05 -6.20
CA ALA A 289 -8.94 -16.57 -5.63
C ALA A 289 -8.83 -18.07 -5.35
N GLU A 290 -8.32 -18.84 -6.31
CA GLU A 290 -8.07 -20.27 -6.18
C GLU A 290 -7.11 -20.57 -5.03
N ALA A 291 -5.95 -19.90 -4.99
CA ALA A 291 -4.99 -20.05 -3.91
C ALA A 291 -5.61 -19.76 -2.52
N ARG A 292 -6.55 -18.81 -2.43
CA ARG A 292 -7.24 -18.47 -1.16
C ARG A 292 -8.26 -19.51 -0.71
N THR A 293 -8.68 -20.43 -1.57
CA THR A 293 -9.56 -21.53 -1.16
C THR A 293 -8.85 -22.51 -0.24
N ASN A 294 -7.51 -22.58 -0.24
CA ASN A 294 -6.70 -23.53 0.53
C ASN A 294 -7.20 -24.98 0.37
N SER A 295 -7.60 -25.37 -0.85
CA SER A 295 -8.17 -26.68 -1.16
C SER A 295 -9.46 -27.02 -0.40
N ASN A 296 -10.16 -26.02 0.15
CA ASN A 296 -11.47 -26.21 0.74
C ASN A 296 -12.50 -26.43 -0.37
N ARG A 297 -13.12 -27.61 -0.38
CA ARG A 297 -14.10 -28.03 -1.38
C ARG A 297 -15.26 -27.04 -1.57
N GLN A 298 -15.84 -26.54 -0.48
CA GLN A 298 -16.98 -25.60 -0.56
C GLN A 298 -16.57 -24.26 -1.20
N LEU A 299 -15.39 -23.75 -0.85
CA LEU A 299 -14.87 -22.51 -1.44
C LEU A 299 -14.47 -22.68 -2.91
N LEU A 300 -13.98 -23.87 -3.29
CA LEU A 300 -13.71 -24.22 -4.69
C LEU A 300 -14.99 -24.33 -5.50
N GLU A 301 -16.02 -25.03 -5.00
CA GLU A 301 -17.35 -25.11 -5.63
C GLU A 301 -17.96 -23.70 -5.81
N TYR A 302 -17.81 -22.83 -4.81
CA TYR A 302 -18.24 -21.43 -4.93
C TYR A 302 -17.43 -20.64 -5.97
N LEU A 303 -16.12 -20.88 -6.07
CA LEU A 303 -15.28 -20.23 -7.08
C LEU A 303 -15.63 -20.69 -8.51
N VAL A 304 -15.94 -21.98 -8.69
CA VAL A 304 -16.49 -22.53 -9.94
C VAL A 304 -17.78 -21.82 -10.32
N TYR A 305 -18.73 -21.71 -9.39
CA TYR A 305 -19.98 -20.99 -9.61
C TYR A 305 -19.73 -19.54 -10.06
N LEU A 306 -18.82 -18.82 -9.40
CA LEU A 306 -18.45 -17.46 -9.79
C LEU A 306 -17.83 -17.40 -11.19
N ALA A 307 -17.00 -18.37 -11.57
CA ALA A 307 -16.40 -18.46 -12.91
C ALA A 307 -17.45 -18.71 -13.99
N MET A 308 -18.42 -19.60 -13.73
CA MET A 308 -19.55 -19.87 -14.63
C MET A 308 -20.40 -18.61 -14.85
N GLU A 309 -20.81 -17.93 -13.77
CA GLU A 309 -21.60 -16.69 -13.82
C GLU A 309 -20.86 -15.56 -14.56
N ALA A 310 -19.53 -15.49 -14.40
CA ALA A 310 -18.70 -14.50 -15.08
C ALA A 310 -18.37 -14.86 -16.53
N GLY A 311 -18.76 -16.05 -17.00
CA GLY A 311 -18.48 -16.53 -18.36
C GLY A 311 -17.02 -16.92 -18.63
N TYR A 312 -16.26 -17.28 -17.58
CA TYR A 312 -14.89 -17.81 -17.69
C TYR A 312 -14.93 -19.34 -17.75
N SER A 313 -15.48 -19.89 -18.84
CA SER A 313 -15.57 -21.34 -19.06
C SER A 313 -14.23 -22.05 -18.92
N GLU A 314 -13.16 -21.41 -19.39
CA GLU A 314 -11.81 -21.93 -19.29
C GLU A 314 -11.33 -22.08 -17.84
N LYS A 315 -11.79 -21.23 -16.91
CA LYS A 315 -11.45 -21.35 -15.51
C LYS A 315 -12.26 -22.46 -14.84
N VAL A 316 -13.48 -22.69 -15.32
CA VAL A 316 -14.31 -23.82 -14.88
C VAL A 316 -13.65 -25.13 -15.27
N ASP A 317 -13.16 -25.25 -16.50
CA ASP A 317 -12.44 -26.45 -16.97
C ASP A 317 -11.15 -26.70 -16.17
N GLU A 318 -10.40 -25.64 -15.85
CA GLU A 318 -9.22 -25.75 -14.97
C GLU A 318 -9.58 -26.28 -13.56
N LEU A 319 -10.70 -25.81 -13.00
CA LEU A 319 -11.13 -26.14 -11.64
C LEU A 319 -11.88 -27.49 -11.57
N LEU A 320 -12.50 -27.92 -12.68
CA LEU A 320 -13.29 -29.15 -12.81
C LEU A 320 -13.05 -29.82 -14.18
N PRO A 321 -11.92 -30.53 -14.35
CA PRO A 321 -11.58 -31.19 -15.62
C PRO A 321 -12.59 -32.26 -16.07
N GLU A 322 -13.34 -32.84 -15.12
CA GLU A 322 -14.30 -33.92 -15.38
C GLU A 322 -15.65 -33.42 -15.92
N ALA A 323 -15.93 -32.10 -15.88
CA ALA A 323 -17.19 -31.51 -16.31
C ALA A 323 -17.22 -31.06 -17.79
N SER A 324 -16.08 -31.17 -18.50
CA SER A 324 -15.81 -30.54 -19.81
C SER A 324 -16.51 -31.19 -21.03
N LEU A 325 -17.80 -31.50 -20.94
CA LEU A 325 -18.56 -32.09 -22.06
C LEU A 325 -19.16 -31.08 -23.04
N LEU A 326 -19.13 -29.79 -22.70
CA LEU A 326 -19.36 -28.69 -23.63
C LEU A 326 -18.40 -27.59 -23.19
N HIS A 327 -17.68 -26.95 -24.13
CA HIS A 327 -17.41 -25.50 -24.20
C HIS A 327 -16.14 -25.20 -25.04
N SER A 328 -16.08 -23.93 -25.47
CA SER A 328 -15.32 -23.36 -26.58
C SER A 328 -13.82 -23.68 -26.63
N ARG A 329 -13.35 -24.13 -27.81
CA ARG A 329 -11.93 -24.20 -28.17
C ARG A 329 -11.28 -22.81 -28.13
N PHE A 330 -10.11 -22.71 -27.50
CA PHE A 330 -9.23 -21.54 -27.54
C PHE A 330 -8.00 -21.82 -28.40
N LEU A 331 -7.32 -20.76 -28.80
CA LEU A 331 -6.10 -20.85 -29.61
C LEU A 331 -4.94 -21.32 -28.74
N HIS A 332 -4.20 -22.32 -29.21
CA HIS A 332 -2.95 -22.78 -28.59
C HIS A 332 -1.71 -22.38 -29.40
N LEU A 333 -0.55 -22.28 -28.73
CA LEU A 333 0.73 -21.94 -29.36
C LEU A 333 1.13 -22.91 -30.48
N SER A 334 0.76 -24.20 -30.35
CA SER A 334 1.01 -25.21 -31.38
C SER A 334 0.29 -24.92 -32.70
N GLU A 335 -0.85 -24.22 -32.66
CA GLU A 335 -1.59 -23.79 -33.85
C GLU A 335 -0.92 -22.60 -34.55
N LEU A 336 -0.06 -21.86 -33.83
CA LEU A 336 0.70 -20.72 -34.33
C LEU A 336 2.11 -21.10 -34.81
N VAL A 337 2.46 -22.39 -34.81
CA VAL A 337 3.77 -22.92 -35.24
C VAL A 337 4.93 -22.28 -34.46
N VAL A 338 4.71 -21.96 -33.19
CA VAL A 338 5.76 -21.47 -32.29
C VAL A 338 6.60 -22.67 -31.85
N GLU A 339 7.89 -22.65 -32.20
CA GLU A 339 8.88 -23.70 -31.93
C GLU A 339 9.36 -23.67 -30.47
N GLY A 340 9.31 -22.52 -29.80
CA GLY A 340 9.69 -22.44 -28.37
C GLY A 340 9.48 -21.08 -27.71
N ILE A 341 9.45 -21.10 -26.38
CA ILE A 341 9.45 -19.93 -25.50
C ILE A 341 10.82 -19.82 -24.83
N VAL A 342 11.46 -18.66 -24.92
CA VAL A 342 12.75 -18.37 -24.29
C VAL A 342 12.53 -17.38 -23.15
N TRP A 343 12.81 -17.82 -21.92
CA TRP A 343 12.88 -16.94 -20.77
C TRP A 343 14.24 -16.25 -20.71
N VAL A 344 14.25 -14.93 -20.54
CA VAL A 344 15.47 -14.11 -20.52
C VAL A 344 15.55 -13.35 -19.22
N ASP A 345 16.49 -13.73 -18.37
CA ASP A 345 16.74 -13.10 -17.08
C ASP A 345 18.24 -12.95 -16.75
N GLU A 346 19.12 -13.22 -17.70
CA GLU A 346 20.58 -13.10 -17.58
C GLU A 346 21.21 -12.43 -18.81
N VAL A 347 22.43 -11.89 -18.65
CA VAL A 347 23.16 -11.12 -19.68
C VAL A 347 23.33 -11.90 -20.99
N ASN A 348 23.78 -13.15 -20.92
CA ASN A 348 24.07 -13.96 -22.12
C ASN A 348 22.77 -14.28 -22.90
N ALA A 349 21.70 -14.62 -22.18
CA ALA A 349 20.39 -14.83 -22.76
C ALA A 349 19.85 -13.55 -23.40
N LEU A 350 20.05 -12.40 -22.75
CA LEU A 350 19.66 -11.09 -23.27
C LEU A 350 20.39 -10.74 -24.57
N HIS A 351 21.70 -10.95 -24.64
CA HIS A 351 22.46 -10.72 -25.87
C HIS A 351 22.00 -11.64 -27.02
N ASN A 352 21.85 -12.93 -26.75
CA ASN A 352 21.40 -13.90 -27.75
C ASN A 352 20.00 -13.57 -28.27
N ALA A 353 19.06 -13.25 -27.37
CA ALA A 353 17.73 -12.81 -27.72
C ALA A 353 17.75 -11.53 -28.56
N THR A 354 18.59 -10.55 -28.18
CA THR A 354 18.72 -9.29 -28.93
C THR A 354 19.19 -9.54 -30.35
N SER A 355 20.27 -10.30 -30.54
CA SER A 355 20.80 -10.62 -31.87
C SER A 355 19.80 -11.40 -32.72
N HIS A 356 19.03 -12.31 -32.13
CA HIS A 356 17.96 -13.02 -32.84
C HIS A 356 16.86 -12.06 -33.32
N ILE A 357 16.39 -11.17 -32.43
CA ILE A 357 15.32 -10.20 -32.73
C ILE A 357 15.78 -9.16 -33.77
N GLU A 358 17.05 -8.72 -33.73
CA GLU A 358 17.62 -7.81 -34.73
C GLU A 358 17.60 -8.37 -36.16
N GLY A 359 17.65 -9.71 -36.30
CA GLY A 359 17.50 -10.40 -37.58
C GLY A 359 16.06 -10.49 -38.10
N CYS A 360 15.06 -10.18 -37.27
CA CYS A 360 13.64 -10.28 -37.62
C CYS A 360 13.14 -9.03 -38.36
N LYS A 361 12.26 -9.23 -39.34
CA LYS A 361 11.61 -8.11 -40.06
C LYS A 361 10.35 -7.60 -39.35
N VAL A 362 9.63 -8.50 -38.70
CA VAL A 362 8.36 -8.23 -38.01
C VAL A 362 8.39 -8.96 -36.68
N VAL A 363 7.97 -8.29 -35.61
CA VAL A 363 7.85 -8.87 -34.27
C VAL A 363 6.53 -8.45 -33.62
N GLY A 364 5.95 -9.32 -32.80
CA GLY A 364 4.80 -9.00 -31.94
C GLY A 364 5.27 -8.62 -30.54
N LEU A 365 4.66 -7.59 -29.95
CA LEU A 365 4.99 -7.08 -28.62
C LEU A 365 3.77 -7.12 -27.72
N ASP A 366 4.00 -7.53 -26.48
CA ASP A 366 3.04 -7.36 -25.39
C ASP A 366 3.77 -7.14 -24.05
N CYS A 367 3.03 -6.78 -23.00
CA CYS A 367 3.57 -6.57 -21.65
C CYS A 367 2.59 -7.04 -20.58
N GLU A 368 3.13 -7.51 -19.46
CA GLU A 368 2.30 -7.95 -18.33
C GLU A 368 2.79 -7.40 -16.99
N TRP A 369 1.85 -7.04 -16.11
CA TRP A 369 2.12 -6.55 -14.77
C TRP A 369 1.06 -6.99 -13.78
N LYS A 370 1.48 -7.14 -12.52
CA LYS A 370 0.54 -7.42 -11.44
C LYS A 370 -0.53 -6.34 -11.36
N PRO A 371 -1.83 -6.69 -11.41
CA PRO A 371 -2.89 -5.70 -11.30
C PRO A 371 -2.88 -4.99 -9.94
N ASN A 372 -3.26 -3.72 -9.93
CA ASN A 372 -3.40 -2.94 -8.72
C ASN A 372 -4.87 -2.56 -8.49
N TYR A 373 -5.43 -3.01 -7.38
CA TYR A 373 -6.85 -2.82 -7.05
C TYR A 373 -7.10 -1.90 -5.87
N VAL A 374 -6.05 -1.31 -5.30
CA VAL A 374 -6.17 -0.33 -4.22
C VAL A 374 -6.34 1.04 -4.87
N LYS A 375 -7.49 1.68 -4.67
CA LYS A 375 -7.75 2.99 -5.26
C LYS A 375 -6.74 4.00 -4.70
N GLY A 376 -6.00 4.66 -5.60
CA GLY A 376 -5.03 5.71 -5.24
C GLY A 376 -3.62 5.21 -4.91
N SER A 377 -3.34 3.91 -4.97
CA SER A 377 -1.95 3.42 -4.88
C SER A 377 -1.24 3.57 -6.23
N LYS A 378 0.10 3.63 -6.18
CA LYS A 378 0.94 3.73 -7.39
C LYS A 378 0.76 2.49 -8.28
N PRO A 379 0.74 2.63 -9.62
CA PRO A 379 0.73 1.49 -10.53
C PRO A 379 1.89 0.52 -10.23
N ASN A 380 1.64 -0.78 -10.34
CA ASN A 380 2.72 -1.77 -10.24
C ASN A 380 3.61 -1.68 -11.48
N LYS A 381 4.88 -2.08 -11.35
CA LYS A 381 5.82 -2.06 -12.47
C LYS A 381 5.46 -3.13 -13.51
N VAL A 382 5.77 -2.86 -14.78
CA VAL A 382 5.78 -3.91 -15.81
C VAL A 382 6.70 -5.03 -15.34
N SER A 383 6.17 -6.26 -15.28
CA SER A 383 6.88 -7.40 -14.72
C SER A 383 7.65 -8.17 -15.81
N ILE A 384 7.03 -8.33 -16.98
CA ILE A 384 7.62 -8.99 -18.14
C ILE A 384 7.24 -8.26 -19.44
N MET A 385 8.08 -8.41 -20.46
CA MET A 385 7.80 -7.98 -21.83
C MET A 385 8.00 -9.16 -22.76
N GLN A 386 7.04 -9.40 -23.65
CA GLN A 386 7.10 -10.48 -24.63
C GLN A 386 7.43 -9.92 -26.01
N ILE A 387 8.35 -10.57 -26.71
CA ILE A 387 8.70 -10.27 -28.10
C ILE A 387 8.61 -11.57 -28.89
N ALA A 388 7.56 -11.67 -29.72
CA ALA A 388 7.36 -12.79 -30.61
C ALA A 388 8.02 -12.53 -31.96
N SER A 389 8.65 -13.56 -32.51
CA SER A 389 9.03 -13.69 -33.92
C SER A 389 8.11 -14.70 -34.60
N ASP A 390 8.36 -15.04 -35.87
CA ASP A 390 7.61 -16.05 -36.59
C ASP A 390 7.68 -17.46 -35.96
N LYS A 391 8.75 -17.76 -35.20
CA LYS A 391 9.04 -19.11 -34.69
C LYS A 391 9.24 -19.16 -33.18
N MET A 392 9.72 -18.09 -32.57
CA MET A 392 10.13 -18.08 -31.17
C MET A 392 9.49 -16.91 -30.44
N VAL A 393 9.12 -17.11 -29.18
CA VAL A 393 8.72 -16.02 -28.29
C VAL A 393 9.75 -15.84 -27.19
N VAL A 394 10.27 -14.62 -27.07
CA VAL A 394 11.19 -14.23 -26.00
C VAL A 394 10.40 -13.51 -24.92
N ILE A 395 10.54 -13.93 -23.67
CA ILE A 395 9.94 -13.28 -22.50
C ILE A 395 11.06 -12.72 -21.64
N PHE A 396 11.13 -11.40 -21.54
CA PHE A 396 12.12 -10.68 -20.74
C PHE A 396 11.62 -10.50 -19.30
N ASP A 397 12.39 -10.96 -18.32
CA ASP A 397 12.16 -10.65 -16.90
C ASP A 397 12.65 -9.22 -16.60
N LEU A 398 11.80 -8.23 -16.88
CA LEU A 398 12.17 -6.83 -16.71
C LEU A 398 12.48 -6.47 -15.25
N ILE A 399 11.93 -7.19 -14.27
CA ILE A 399 12.23 -6.94 -12.85
C ILE A 399 13.67 -7.33 -12.55
N LYS A 400 14.06 -8.57 -12.89
CA LYS A 400 15.42 -9.06 -12.63
C LYS A 400 16.46 -8.33 -13.47
N LEU A 401 16.23 -8.21 -14.78
CA LEU A 401 17.17 -7.56 -15.70
C LEU A 401 17.43 -6.08 -15.34
N PHE A 402 16.40 -5.35 -14.90
CA PHE A 402 16.58 -3.96 -14.47
C PHE A 402 17.41 -3.85 -13.18
N ASN A 403 17.21 -4.76 -12.23
CA ASN A 403 17.94 -4.73 -10.96
C ASN A 403 19.41 -5.17 -11.16
N ASP A 404 19.65 -6.14 -12.03
CA ASP A 404 20.96 -6.77 -12.17
C ASP A 404 21.83 -6.02 -13.21
N ILE A 405 21.24 -5.64 -14.36
CA ILE A 405 21.98 -5.16 -15.54
C ILE A 405 21.23 -4.05 -16.32
N PRO A 406 20.87 -2.92 -15.67
CA PRO A 406 20.02 -1.88 -16.28
C PRO A 406 20.60 -1.27 -17.57
N ASP A 407 21.91 -1.04 -17.62
CA ASP A 407 22.56 -0.46 -18.81
C ASP A 407 22.52 -1.41 -20.02
N VAL A 408 22.80 -2.69 -19.79
CA VAL A 408 22.75 -3.72 -20.85
C VAL A 408 21.32 -3.93 -21.33
N LEU A 409 20.35 -3.94 -20.41
CA LEU A 409 18.93 -3.98 -20.74
C LEU A 409 18.52 -2.78 -21.60
N ASN A 410 18.94 -1.56 -21.21
CA ASN A 410 18.67 -0.34 -21.95
C ASN A 410 19.21 -0.40 -23.38
N ASP A 411 20.46 -0.82 -23.54
CA ASP A 411 21.11 -0.90 -24.85
C ASP A 411 20.46 -1.96 -25.75
N SER A 412 20.16 -3.13 -25.19
CA SER A 412 19.49 -4.21 -25.92
C SER A 412 18.09 -3.82 -26.39
N LEU A 413 17.26 -3.27 -25.49
CA LEU A 413 15.90 -2.85 -25.86
C LEU A 413 15.92 -1.61 -26.76
N THR A 414 16.91 -0.72 -26.66
CA THR A 414 17.10 0.40 -27.59
C THR A 414 17.31 -0.12 -29.02
N ARG A 415 18.22 -1.09 -29.20
CA ARG A 415 18.48 -1.70 -30.51
C ARG A 415 17.24 -2.35 -31.12
N ILE A 416 16.33 -2.86 -30.31
CA ILE A 416 15.07 -3.46 -30.78
C ILE A 416 14.01 -2.38 -31.05
N LEU A 417 13.63 -1.62 -30.03
CA LEU A 417 12.50 -0.69 -30.06
C LEU A 417 12.74 0.51 -30.98
N GLN A 418 13.97 0.98 -31.11
CA GLN A 418 14.31 2.13 -31.93
C GLN A 418 14.84 1.74 -33.32
N SER A 419 14.90 0.45 -33.65
CA SER A 419 15.34 0.04 -34.99
C SER A 419 14.29 0.35 -36.06
N PRO A 420 14.65 1.10 -37.13
CA PRO A 420 13.77 1.32 -38.28
C PRO A 420 13.63 0.07 -39.17
N ARG A 421 14.42 -0.98 -38.93
CA ARG A 421 14.42 -2.21 -39.75
C ARG A 421 13.39 -3.24 -39.31
N ILE A 422 12.92 -3.12 -38.07
CA ILE A 422 12.00 -4.07 -37.44
C ILE A 422 10.64 -3.41 -37.33
N LEU A 423 9.62 -4.00 -37.94
CA LEU A 423 8.21 -3.64 -37.72
C LEU A 423 7.74 -4.28 -36.41
N LYS A 424 7.33 -3.45 -35.44
CA LYS A 424 6.76 -3.91 -34.18
C LYS A 424 5.24 -3.89 -34.30
N LEU A 425 4.60 -5.00 -33.98
CA LEU A 425 3.15 -5.11 -33.88
C LEU A 425 2.77 -5.09 -32.42
N GLY A 426 1.76 -4.31 -32.06
CA GLY A 426 1.20 -4.29 -30.71
C GLY A 426 -0.31 -4.13 -30.76
N TYR A 427 -1.01 -4.34 -29.65
CA TYR A 427 -2.45 -4.10 -29.56
C TYR A 427 -2.74 -3.10 -28.44
N ASN A 428 -3.08 -1.86 -28.81
CA ASN A 428 -3.16 -0.74 -27.86
C ASN A 428 -1.84 -0.50 -27.10
N PHE A 429 -0.71 -0.81 -27.75
CA PHE A 429 0.62 -0.89 -27.12
C PHE A 429 1.15 0.47 -26.65
N GLN A 430 0.52 1.57 -27.07
CA GLN A 430 0.84 2.89 -26.55
C GLN A 430 0.55 3.01 -25.04
N CYS A 431 -0.42 2.25 -24.52
CA CYS A 431 -0.66 2.17 -23.07
C CYS A 431 0.50 1.44 -22.37
N ASP A 432 0.96 0.34 -22.94
CA ASP A 432 2.08 -0.47 -22.43
C ASP A 432 3.38 0.34 -22.40
N MET A 433 3.68 1.09 -23.47
CA MET A 433 4.84 1.99 -23.50
C MET A 433 4.81 3.05 -22.40
N LYS A 434 3.64 3.63 -22.08
CA LYS A 434 3.50 4.56 -20.95
C LYS A 434 3.76 3.86 -19.61
N GLN A 435 3.27 2.64 -19.45
CA GLN A 435 3.48 1.85 -18.25
C GLN A 435 4.96 1.44 -18.09
N LEU A 436 5.63 1.05 -19.18
CA LEU A 436 7.07 0.76 -19.21
C LEU A 436 7.90 1.99 -18.82
N ALA A 437 7.65 3.15 -19.45
CA ALA A 437 8.35 4.39 -19.16
C ALA A 437 8.15 4.87 -17.71
N HIS A 438 6.99 4.62 -17.11
CA HIS A 438 6.74 4.91 -15.70
C HIS A 438 7.37 3.89 -14.74
N SER A 439 7.42 2.62 -15.15
CA SER A 439 8.00 1.54 -14.32
C SER A 439 9.51 1.67 -14.19
N TYR A 440 10.15 2.17 -15.25
CA TYR A 440 11.59 2.22 -15.43
C TYR A 440 12.02 3.60 -15.97
N GLU A 441 11.75 4.67 -15.21
CA GLU A 441 11.98 6.07 -15.61
C GLU A 441 13.44 6.37 -16.03
N GLU A 442 14.38 5.57 -15.53
CA GLU A 442 15.81 5.62 -15.79
C GLU A 442 16.21 5.03 -17.15
N LEU A 443 15.38 4.15 -17.73
CA LEU A 443 15.67 3.51 -19.02
C LEU A 443 15.15 4.37 -20.18
N GLU A 444 16.08 4.89 -20.98
CA GLU A 444 15.78 5.70 -22.17
C GLU A 444 15.13 4.90 -23.30
N CYS A 445 15.37 3.58 -23.34
CA CYS A 445 14.81 2.68 -24.35
C CYS A 445 13.27 2.70 -24.42
N PHE A 446 12.59 3.03 -23.32
CA PHE A 446 11.13 3.10 -23.26
C PHE A 446 10.55 4.49 -23.57
N LYS A 447 11.38 5.51 -23.82
CA LYS A 447 10.92 6.86 -24.13
C LYS A 447 10.73 7.08 -25.63
N HIS A 448 11.37 6.26 -26.46
CA HIS A 448 11.36 6.38 -27.92
C HIS A 448 11.21 5.00 -28.57
N TYR A 449 10.45 4.93 -29.65
CA TYR A 449 10.30 3.74 -30.48
C TYR A 449 10.08 4.16 -31.94
N GLU A 450 10.46 3.27 -32.86
CA GLU A 450 10.24 3.45 -34.29
C GLU A 450 9.42 2.28 -34.86
N MET A 451 8.80 2.46 -36.02
CA MET A 451 8.16 1.34 -36.76
C MET A 451 7.16 0.51 -35.93
N LEU A 452 6.34 1.15 -35.09
CA LEU A 452 5.26 0.49 -34.36
C LEU A 452 3.94 0.59 -35.13
N LEU A 453 3.33 -0.55 -35.42
CA LEU A 453 1.98 -0.66 -35.96
C LEU A 453 1.05 -1.20 -34.88
N ASP A 454 0.14 -0.35 -34.43
CA ASP A 454 -0.91 -0.74 -33.50
C ASP A 454 -2.05 -1.42 -34.25
N ILE A 455 -2.18 -2.74 -34.04
CA ILE A 455 -3.18 -3.60 -34.67
C ILE A 455 -4.60 -3.14 -34.32
N GLN A 456 -4.84 -2.58 -33.13
CA GLN A 456 -6.17 -2.09 -32.76
C GLN A 456 -6.62 -0.96 -33.70
N ASN A 457 -5.71 -0.06 -34.07
CA ASN A 457 -6.00 1.07 -34.95
C ASN A 457 -6.28 0.65 -36.40
N VAL A 458 -5.70 -0.47 -36.85
CA VAL A 458 -5.90 -1.02 -38.19
C VAL A 458 -7.31 -1.60 -38.34
N PHE A 459 -7.77 -2.40 -37.37
CA PHE A 459 -9.07 -3.09 -37.47
C PHE A 459 -10.24 -2.30 -36.89
N LYS A 460 -9.97 -1.24 -36.11
CA LYS A 460 -10.97 -0.42 -35.40
C LYS A 460 -12.03 -1.27 -34.68
N GLU A 461 -11.64 -2.43 -34.15
CA GLU A 461 -12.56 -3.40 -33.57
C GLU A 461 -13.03 -2.89 -32.20
N PRO A 462 -14.31 -2.50 -32.03
CA PRO A 462 -14.76 -1.88 -30.79
C PRO A 462 -15.07 -2.90 -29.67
N ARG A 463 -15.17 -4.20 -29.97
CA ARG A 463 -15.66 -5.21 -29.01
C ARG A 463 -14.73 -6.43 -28.91
N GLY A 464 -14.40 -6.81 -27.67
CA GLY A 464 -13.75 -8.10 -27.35
C GLY A 464 -12.23 -8.08 -27.18
N GLY A 465 -11.55 -6.96 -27.48
CA GLY A 465 -10.09 -6.81 -27.37
C GLY A 465 -9.33 -7.71 -28.36
N LEU A 466 -8.05 -8.00 -28.07
CA LEU A 466 -7.21 -8.85 -28.90
C LEU A 466 -7.84 -10.24 -29.13
N SER A 467 -8.41 -10.85 -28.10
CA SER A 467 -9.13 -12.14 -28.19
C SER A 467 -10.34 -12.08 -29.13
N GLY A 468 -11.11 -10.98 -29.12
CA GLY A 468 -12.23 -10.77 -30.04
C GLY A 468 -11.74 -10.62 -31.49
N LEU A 469 -10.65 -9.88 -31.70
CA LEU A 469 -10.03 -9.74 -33.01
C LEU A 469 -9.45 -11.07 -33.52
N ALA A 470 -8.77 -11.84 -32.67
CA ALA A 470 -8.28 -13.17 -33.00
C ALA A 470 -9.44 -14.08 -33.43
N LYS A 471 -10.56 -14.09 -32.70
CA LYS A 471 -11.75 -14.87 -33.08
C LYS A 471 -12.31 -14.45 -34.45
N LYS A 472 -12.31 -13.16 -34.74
CA LYS A 472 -12.80 -12.63 -36.03
C LYS A 472 -11.90 -12.98 -37.22
N ILE A 473 -10.58 -12.95 -37.03
CA ILE A 473 -9.60 -13.12 -38.11
C ILE A 473 -9.16 -14.58 -38.26
N LEU A 474 -8.93 -15.27 -37.15
CA LEU A 474 -8.40 -16.64 -37.08
C LEU A 474 -9.48 -17.69 -36.76
N GLY A 475 -10.72 -17.26 -36.49
CA GLY A 475 -11.85 -18.14 -36.16
C GLY A 475 -11.90 -18.61 -34.68
N VAL A 476 -10.84 -18.35 -33.91
CA VAL A 476 -10.69 -18.81 -32.52
C VAL A 476 -10.17 -17.69 -31.61
N GLY A 477 -10.70 -17.61 -30.39
CA GLY A 477 -10.33 -16.59 -29.41
C GLY A 477 -9.18 -16.99 -28.50
N LEU A 478 -8.67 -16.04 -27.73
CA LEU A 478 -7.63 -16.24 -26.71
C LEU A 478 -8.26 -16.46 -25.33
N ASN A 479 -7.65 -17.34 -24.53
CA ASN A 479 -7.98 -17.57 -23.11
C ASN A 479 -7.64 -16.31 -22.30
N LYS A 480 -8.52 -15.86 -21.40
CA LYS A 480 -8.35 -14.60 -20.65
C LYS A 480 -8.03 -14.77 -19.17
N THR A 481 -7.84 -16.00 -18.69
CA THR A 481 -7.72 -16.31 -17.26
C THR A 481 -6.52 -15.68 -16.57
N ARG A 482 -5.40 -15.53 -17.29
CA ARG A 482 -4.14 -15.04 -16.71
C ARG A 482 -3.93 -13.54 -16.86
N ARG A 483 -4.81 -12.83 -17.55
CA ARG A 483 -4.74 -11.37 -17.75
C ARG A 483 -4.52 -10.60 -16.44
N ASN A 484 -5.14 -11.06 -15.36
CA ASN A 484 -5.09 -10.43 -14.03
C ASN A 484 -4.28 -11.26 -13.01
N SER A 485 -3.29 -12.03 -13.49
CA SER A 485 -2.44 -12.88 -12.65
C SER A 485 -1.39 -12.07 -11.87
N ASN A 486 -0.72 -12.73 -10.92
CA ASN A 486 0.41 -12.14 -10.21
C ASN A 486 1.70 -12.28 -11.05
N TRP A 487 1.90 -11.37 -12.01
CA TRP A 487 3.05 -11.39 -12.93
C TRP A 487 4.41 -11.09 -12.28
N GLU A 488 4.43 -10.70 -11.00
CA GLU A 488 5.66 -10.58 -10.19
C GLU A 488 6.12 -11.92 -9.61
N GLN A 489 5.30 -12.98 -9.70
CA GLN A 489 5.64 -14.30 -9.19
C GLN A 489 6.87 -14.87 -9.93
N ARG A 490 7.80 -15.50 -9.20
CA ARG A 490 8.92 -16.25 -9.77
C ARG A 490 9.06 -17.62 -9.08
N PRO A 491 9.23 -18.73 -9.82
CA PRO A 491 9.08 -18.81 -11.29
C PRO A 491 7.63 -18.55 -11.72
N LEU A 492 7.43 -18.10 -12.96
CA LEU A 492 6.11 -18.07 -13.57
C LEU A 492 5.61 -19.50 -13.81
N THR A 493 4.30 -19.70 -13.74
CA THR A 493 3.69 -20.99 -14.06
C THR A 493 3.68 -21.24 -15.57
N GLN A 494 3.58 -22.51 -15.98
CA GLN A 494 3.49 -22.86 -17.40
C GLN A 494 2.33 -22.13 -18.10
N ASN A 495 1.17 -22.05 -17.46
CA ASN A 495 -0.01 -21.35 -18.01
C ASN A 495 0.23 -19.83 -18.16
N GLN A 496 1.01 -19.21 -17.26
CA GLN A 496 1.41 -17.80 -17.40
C GLN A 496 2.36 -17.61 -18.60
N LEU A 497 3.34 -18.50 -18.77
CA LEU A 497 4.27 -18.45 -19.90
C LEU A 497 3.55 -18.63 -21.24
N GLU A 498 2.63 -19.60 -21.33
CA GLU A 498 1.85 -19.86 -22.54
C GLU A 498 0.92 -18.71 -22.89
N TYR A 499 0.20 -18.17 -21.89
CA TYR A 499 -0.64 -16.98 -22.06
C TYR A 499 0.17 -15.80 -22.60
N ALA A 500 1.27 -15.46 -21.92
CA ALA A 500 2.14 -14.36 -22.27
C ALA A 500 2.71 -14.50 -23.69
N ALA A 501 3.14 -15.72 -24.04
CA ALA A 501 3.68 -15.97 -25.36
C ALA A 501 2.62 -15.85 -26.47
N LEU A 502 1.39 -16.30 -26.19
CA LEU A 502 0.30 -16.29 -27.15
C LEU A 502 -0.15 -14.86 -27.50
N ASP A 503 -0.24 -13.96 -26.51
CA ASP A 503 -0.68 -12.57 -26.71
C ASP A 503 0.29 -11.77 -27.62
N ALA A 504 1.59 -12.08 -27.59
CA ALA A 504 2.54 -11.50 -28.54
C ALA A 504 2.54 -12.21 -29.90
N ALA A 505 2.49 -13.56 -29.93
CA ALA A 505 2.59 -14.35 -31.17
C ALA A 505 1.38 -14.15 -32.09
N VAL A 506 0.18 -14.05 -31.52
CA VAL A 506 -1.07 -13.89 -32.29
C VAL A 506 -1.07 -12.63 -33.16
N LEU A 507 -0.36 -11.57 -32.75
CA LEU A 507 -0.27 -10.31 -33.50
C LEU A 507 0.35 -10.51 -34.89
N ILE A 508 1.39 -11.34 -34.98
CA ILE A 508 2.06 -11.68 -36.24
C ILE A 508 1.10 -12.41 -37.16
N HIS A 509 0.35 -13.38 -36.63
CA HIS A 509 -0.60 -14.17 -37.40
C HIS A 509 -1.78 -13.34 -37.90
N ILE A 510 -2.34 -12.46 -37.06
CA ILE A 510 -3.38 -11.50 -37.47
C ILE A 510 -2.86 -10.62 -38.61
N PHE A 511 -1.65 -10.07 -38.48
CA PHE A 511 -1.04 -9.23 -39.50
C PHE A 511 -0.83 -9.99 -40.82
N ARG A 512 -0.24 -11.19 -40.77
CA ARG A 512 0.01 -12.02 -41.96
C ARG A 512 -1.27 -12.37 -42.69
N HIS A 513 -2.29 -12.83 -41.95
CA HIS A 513 -3.59 -13.20 -42.54
C HIS A 513 -4.22 -12.00 -43.26
N SER A 514 -4.09 -10.81 -42.67
CA SER A 514 -4.63 -9.57 -43.22
C SER A 514 -3.89 -9.10 -44.47
N VAL A 515 -2.56 -9.18 -44.48
CA VAL A 515 -1.77 -8.86 -45.69
C VAL A 515 -2.11 -9.80 -46.83
N VAL A 516 -2.31 -11.10 -46.55
CA VAL A 516 -2.70 -12.10 -47.57
C VAL A 516 -4.07 -11.77 -48.15
N ILE A 517 -5.07 -11.50 -47.30
CA ILE A 517 -6.42 -11.11 -47.75
C ILE A 517 -6.35 -9.87 -48.65
N LEU A 518 -5.60 -8.84 -48.26
CA LEU A 518 -5.49 -7.60 -49.04
C LEU A 518 -4.83 -7.82 -50.40
N ARG A 519 -3.81 -8.68 -50.48
CA ARG A 519 -3.18 -9.05 -51.75
C ARG A 519 -4.16 -9.79 -52.67
N LEU A 520 -4.95 -10.71 -52.11
CA LEU A 520 -5.96 -11.46 -52.87
C LEU A 520 -7.09 -10.56 -53.39
N LEU A 521 -7.56 -9.61 -52.58
CA LEU A 521 -8.58 -8.64 -52.99
C LEU A 521 -8.07 -7.71 -54.09
N LYS A 522 -6.82 -7.24 -53.97
CA LYS A 522 -6.18 -6.38 -54.98
C LYS A 522 -5.95 -7.13 -56.30
N GLY A 523 -5.59 -8.41 -56.25
CA GLY A 523 -5.44 -9.26 -57.44
C GLY A 523 -6.74 -9.59 -58.17
N ARG A 524 -7.91 -9.38 -57.53
CA ARG A 524 -9.24 -9.64 -58.10
C ARG A 524 -9.99 -8.38 -58.55
N GLY A 525 -9.36 -7.19 -58.47
CA GLY A 525 -10.01 -5.92 -58.84
C GLY A 525 -11.21 -5.55 -57.96
N MET A 526 -11.35 -6.15 -56.79
CA MET A 526 -12.48 -5.95 -55.87
C MET A 526 -12.13 -4.92 -54.78
N GLU A 527 -11.66 -3.75 -55.20
CA GLU A 527 -11.14 -2.71 -54.31
C GLU A 527 -12.23 -2.09 -53.42
N ASN A 528 -13.50 -2.17 -53.86
CA ASN A 528 -14.64 -1.48 -53.25
C ASN A 528 -15.50 -2.34 -52.30
N LEU A 529 -15.17 -3.62 -52.07
CA LEU A 529 -15.92 -4.50 -51.17
C LEU A 529 -15.39 -4.51 -49.73
N SER A 530 -14.16 -4.03 -49.49
CA SER A 530 -13.66 -3.77 -48.14
C SER A 530 -13.96 -2.31 -47.77
N GLY A 531 -15.04 -2.07 -47.04
CA GLY A 531 -15.47 -0.73 -46.58
C GLY A 531 -14.54 -0.05 -45.56
N ASN A 532 -13.21 -0.07 -45.75
CA ASN A 532 -12.27 0.55 -44.84
C ASN A 532 -11.12 1.27 -45.59
N PRO A 533 -11.26 2.57 -45.92
CA PRO A 533 -10.27 3.33 -46.69
C PRO A 533 -8.99 3.70 -45.90
N ALA A 534 -8.70 3.05 -44.77
CA ALA A 534 -7.63 3.42 -43.84
C ALA A 534 -6.38 2.50 -43.89
N LEU A 535 -6.17 1.76 -44.98
CA LEU A 535 -5.11 0.74 -45.07
C LEU A 535 -3.73 1.26 -45.47
N PHE A 536 -3.56 2.57 -45.61
CA PHE A 536 -2.25 3.22 -45.66
C PHE A 536 -2.09 4.07 -44.38
N PRO A 537 -1.37 3.58 -43.35
CA PRO A 537 -1.16 4.35 -42.14
C PRO A 537 -0.27 5.56 -42.45
N THR A 538 -0.70 6.74 -42.03
CA THR A 538 0.22 7.87 -41.87
C THR A 538 1.14 7.55 -40.70
N TRP A 539 2.44 7.42 -40.98
CA TRP A 539 3.47 7.08 -40.00
C TRP A 539 3.57 8.17 -38.92
N THR A 540 3.41 7.79 -37.66
CA THR A 540 3.53 8.72 -36.53
C THR A 540 4.95 8.67 -35.95
N THR A 541 5.75 9.69 -36.22
CA THR A 541 6.96 10.01 -35.46
C THR A 541 6.58 10.91 -34.28
N SER A 542 6.94 10.57 -33.04
CA SER A 542 6.67 11.45 -31.89
C SER A 542 7.58 12.70 -31.95
N ARG A 543 6.98 13.90 -31.85
CA ARG A 543 7.69 15.17 -31.60
C ARG A 543 7.28 15.71 -30.23
N SER A 544 8.26 16.10 -29.43
CA SER A 544 8.08 16.76 -28.12
C SER A 544 7.36 18.12 -28.24
N PRO A 545 6.57 18.56 -27.23
CA PRO A 545 5.89 19.85 -27.29
C PRO A 545 6.87 21.01 -27.04
N ARG A 546 7.02 21.89 -28.04
CA ARG A 546 7.67 23.20 -27.85
C ARG A 546 6.76 24.11 -27.03
N ARG A 547 7.32 24.74 -26.00
CA ARG A 547 6.69 25.78 -25.17
C ARG A 547 6.09 26.89 -26.05
N ALA A 548 4.77 27.01 -26.06
CA ALA A 548 4.08 28.19 -26.55
C ALA A 548 3.83 29.16 -25.39
N VAL A 549 4.42 30.35 -25.51
CA VAL A 549 4.29 31.48 -24.61
C VAL A 549 2.83 31.99 -24.65
N LYS A 550 2.21 32.09 -23.47
CA LYS A 550 0.91 32.77 -23.30
C LYS A 550 1.07 34.25 -23.62
N ARG A 551 0.31 34.75 -24.60
CA ARG A 551 -0.15 36.14 -24.61
C ARG A 551 -1.68 36.14 -24.66
N SER A 552 -2.23 36.83 -23.66
CA SER A 552 -3.63 37.22 -23.49
C SER A 552 -4.17 37.95 -24.72
N HIS A 553 -5.47 37.84 -24.99
CA HIS A 553 -6.37 38.99 -25.27
C HIS A 553 -7.84 38.53 -25.11
N GLN A 554 -8.61 39.36 -24.41
CA GLN A 554 -10.03 39.21 -24.10
C GLN A 554 -10.92 39.36 -25.34
N THR A 555 -12.05 38.64 -25.39
CA THR A 555 -13.36 39.28 -25.63
C THR A 555 -14.54 38.36 -25.25
N LEU A 556 -15.51 38.94 -24.56
CA LEU A 556 -16.83 38.39 -24.22
C LEU A 556 -17.69 38.11 -25.46
N LYS A 557 -18.52 37.04 -25.43
CA LYS A 557 -19.96 37.13 -25.72
C LYS A 557 -20.74 35.89 -25.25
N ARG A 558 -21.96 36.18 -24.79
CA ARG A 558 -22.96 35.39 -24.05
C ARG A 558 -23.89 34.55 -24.95
N ARG A 559 -24.47 33.49 -24.33
CA ARG A 559 -25.81 32.85 -24.57
C ARG A 559 -25.94 32.02 -25.87
N ARG A 560 -26.61 30.85 -25.91
CA ARG A 560 -27.93 30.45 -25.38
C ARG A 560 -28.03 28.93 -25.12
N ILE A 561 -28.89 28.59 -24.15
CA ILE A 561 -29.42 27.26 -23.79
C ILE A 561 -30.81 27.09 -24.43
N SER A 562 -31.14 25.88 -24.92
CA SER A 562 -32.49 25.25 -25.09
C SER A 562 -32.46 24.28 -26.28
N ASN A 563 -33.08 23.08 -26.34
CA ASN A 563 -34.04 22.40 -25.47
C ASN A 563 -34.10 20.89 -25.80
N LEU A 564 -34.63 20.13 -24.84
CA LEU A 564 -35.03 18.73 -24.88
C LEU A 564 -36.29 18.47 -25.74
N VAL A 565 -36.42 17.20 -26.15
CA VAL A 565 -37.50 16.54 -26.88
C VAL A 565 -38.53 15.93 -25.91
N SER A 566 -39.84 16.04 -26.22
CA SER A 566 -40.87 14.99 -26.01
C SER A 566 -42.19 15.40 -26.70
N CYS A 567 -42.63 14.66 -27.72
CA CYS A 567 -43.72 13.65 -27.73
C CYS A 567 -45.16 14.23 -27.92
N VAL A 568 -45.82 13.91 -29.06
CA VAL A 568 -47.02 13.01 -29.17
C VAL A 568 -48.32 13.83 -28.93
N VAL A 569 -49.37 13.90 -29.78
CA VAL A 569 -49.90 13.00 -30.81
C VAL A 569 -51.04 13.64 -31.64
N LEU A 570 -51.36 13.00 -32.77
CA LEU A 570 -52.62 12.95 -33.56
C LEU A 570 -53.09 14.12 -34.46
N LEU A 571 -52.98 13.81 -35.76
CA LEU A 571 -53.79 14.16 -36.95
C LEU A 571 -55.33 14.02 -36.74
N PRO A 572 -56.24 14.39 -37.70
CA PRO A 572 -55.99 14.70 -39.12
C PRO A 572 -56.72 15.91 -39.76
N SER A 573 -56.08 16.35 -40.85
CA SER A 573 -56.60 16.76 -42.18
C SER A 573 -57.80 17.71 -42.30
N PRO A 574 -57.58 18.92 -42.85
CA PRO A 574 -58.58 19.59 -43.67
C PRO A 574 -58.49 19.10 -45.12
N GLN A 575 -59.57 19.30 -45.84
CA GLN A 575 -59.61 19.66 -47.27
C GLN A 575 -58.36 19.34 -48.12
N HIS A 576 -58.60 18.34 -48.96
CA HIS A 576 -58.08 18.02 -50.30
C HIS A 576 -56.61 17.66 -50.51
#